data_AF-F0XBZ4-F1
#
_entry.id   AF-F0XBZ4-F1
#
_cell.length_a   1.000
_cell.length_b   1.000
_cell.length_c   1.000
_cell.angle_alpha   90.00
_cell.angle_beta   90.00
_cell.angle_gamma   90.00
#
_symmetry.space_group_name_H-M   'P 1'
#
loop_
_entity.id
_entity.type
_entity.pdbx_description
1 polymer ?
#
loop_
_entity_poly.entity_id
_entity_poly.type
_entity_poly.pdbx_seq_one_letter_code
_entity_poly.pdbx_strand_id
1 'polypeptide(L)'
;MSVSLSALAFLAHAVVEIPAAASFVLTPQRQLSPAAATPEVLLVLQNLGGLLVASVLASLVLVARGHAIAPSTRGLLALALGSYHFFPCRRAALRLRHDIGIRGPQGRTLGGPRVHLVVHLVCLALLVLAGLTDVIVARHE
;
A
#
# COMPACT_ATOMS: atom_id res chain seq x y z
N MET A 1 16.13 4.74 -20.89
CA MET A 1 15.42 5.60 -19.92
C MET A 1 15.89 5.22 -18.53
N SER A 2 16.46 6.15 -17.77
CA SER A 2 16.77 5.92 -16.35
C SER A 2 15.47 5.86 -15.54
N VAL A 3 15.31 4.85 -14.69
CA VAL A 3 14.17 4.74 -13.77
C VAL A 3 14.36 5.78 -12.65
N SER A 4 13.41 6.71 -12.49
CA SER A 4 13.45 7.67 -11.37
C SER A 4 13.09 7.01 -10.05
N LEU A 5 13.54 7.59 -8.93
CA LEU A 5 13.17 7.12 -7.59
C LEU A 5 11.64 7.11 -7.38
N SER A 6 10.93 8.11 -7.90
CA SER A 6 9.47 8.17 -7.87
C SER A 6 8.80 7.08 -8.69
N ALA A 7 9.28 6.78 -9.90
CA ALA A 7 8.78 5.67 -10.69
C ALA A 7 9.00 4.33 -9.96
N LEU A 8 10.16 4.14 -9.33
CA LEU A 8 10.44 2.97 -8.50
C LEU A 8 9.49 2.87 -7.30
N ALA A 9 9.23 3.98 -6.60
CA ALA A 9 8.35 4.01 -5.45
C ALA A 9 6.88 3.69 -5.82
N PHE A 10 6.37 4.26 -6.93
CA PHE A 10 5.02 3.94 -7.42
C PHE A 10 4.91 2.48 -7.90
N LEU A 11 5.95 1.95 -8.55
CA LEU A 11 5.98 0.55 -8.96
C LEU A 11 5.99 -0.38 -7.73
N ALA A 12 6.78 -0.06 -6.71
CA ALA A 12 6.81 -0.80 -5.46
C ALA A 12 5.43 -0.80 -4.79
N HIS A 13 4.76 0.35 -4.72
CA HIS A 13 3.38 0.45 -4.23
C HIS A 13 2.44 -0.49 -5.01
N ALA A 14 2.44 -0.40 -6.34
CA ALA A 14 1.57 -1.22 -7.18
C ALA A 14 1.81 -2.72 -6.95
N VAL A 15 3.07 -3.17 -6.94
CA VAL A 15 3.43 -4.59 -6.73
C VAL A 15 2.97 -5.10 -5.36
N VAL A 16 3.11 -4.29 -4.31
CA VAL A 16 2.71 -4.65 -2.95
C VAL A 16 1.19 -4.67 -2.80
N GLU A 17 0.50 -3.70 -3.39
CA GLU A 17 -0.94 -3.52 -3.20
C GLU A 17 -1.80 -4.37 -4.13
N ILE A 18 -1.30 -4.86 -5.27
CA ILE A 18 -2.04 -5.81 -6.14
C ILE A 18 -2.51 -7.07 -5.38
N PRO A 19 -1.64 -7.84 -4.70
CA PRO A 19 -2.09 -9.03 -3.97
C PRO A 19 -2.97 -8.67 -2.76
N ALA A 20 -2.75 -7.51 -2.13
CA ALA A 20 -3.60 -7.03 -1.05
C ALA A 20 -5.01 -6.70 -1.57
N ALA A 21 -5.11 -5.93 -2.65
CA ALA A 21 -6.36 -5.59 -3.31
C ALA A 21 -7.13 -6.85 -3.73
N ALA A 22 -6.45 -7.80 -4.39
CA ALA A 22 -7.05 -9.08 -4.77
C ALA A 22 -7.58 -9.84 -3.54
N SER A 23 -6.85 -9.84 -2.43
CA SER A 23 -7.31 -10.50 -1.21
C SER A 23 -8.54 -9.82 -0.61
N PHE A 24 -8.59 -8.49 -0.55
CA PHE A 24 -9.73 -7.73 -0.01
C PHE A 24 -10.99 -7.85 -0.91
N VAL A 25 -10.83 -7.91 -2.22
CA VAL A 25 -11.95 -8.02 -3.17
C VAL A 25 -12.47 -9.45 -3.27
N LEU A 26 -11.58 -10.42 -3.51
CA LEU A 26 -11.96 -11.79 -3.86
C LEU A 26 -12.08 -12.72 -2.64
N THR A 27 -11.37 -12.42 -1.55
CA THR A 27 -11.36 -13.26 -0.34
C THR A 27 -11.40 -12.43 0.96
N PRO A 28 -12.33 -11.46 1.10
CA PRO A 28 -12.39 -10.54 2.25
C PRO A 28 -12.44 -11.25 3.61
N GLN A 29 -13.05 -12.44 3.69
CA GLN A 29 -13.13 -13.27 4.89
C GLN A 29 -11.75 -13.66 5.45
N ARG A 30 -10.70 -13.70 4.61
CA ARG A 30 -9.33 -13.98 5.05
C ARG A 30 -8.69 -12.82 5.81
N GLN A 31 -9.33 -11.65 5.84
CA GLN A 31 -8.89 -10.49 6.62
C GLN A 31 -9.45 -10.51 8.05
N LEU A 32 -10.45 -11.35 8.35
CA LEU A 32 -11.19 -11.36 9.61
C LEU A 32 -11.06 -12.69 10.34
N SER A 33 -11.19 -12.64 11.66
CA SER A 33 -11.40 -13.86 12.44
C SER A 33 -12.82 -14.39 12.16
N PRO A 34 -13.07 -15.71 12.24
CA PRO A 34 -14.34 -16.28 11.81
C PRO A 34 -15.58 -15.62 12.44
N ALA A 35 -15.51 -15.26 13.73
CA ALA A 35 -16.59 -14.59 14.44
C ALA A 35 -16.91 -13.16 13.96
N ALA A 36 -15.97 -12.51 13.27
CA ALA A 36 -16.11 -11.12 12.79
C ALA A 36 -16.56 -11.02 11.32
N ALA A 37 -16.67 -12.15 10.61
CA ALA A 37 -16.95 -12.20 9.18
C ALA A 37 -18.45 -12.10 8.84
N THR A 38 -19.12 -11.03 9.30
CA THR A 38 -20.52 -10.77 8.91
C THR A 38 -20.60 -10.18 7.49
N PRO A 39 -21.72 -10.33 6.77
CA PRO A 39 -21.87 -9.79 5.41
C PRO A 39 -21.54 -8.29 5.29
N GLU A 40 -21.96 -7.48 6.26
CA GLU A 40 -21.74 -6.03 6.28
C GLU A 40 -20.25 -5.69 6.37
N VAL A 41 -19.49 -6.41 7.22
CA VAL A 41 -18.05 -6.21 7.34
C VAL A 41 -17.33 -6.65 6.06
N LEU A 42 -17.79 -7.74 5.42
CA LEU A 42 -17.21 -8.20 4.15
C LEU A 42 -17.42 -7.16 3.04
N LEU A 43 -18.59 -6.51 2.96
CA LEU A 43 -18.85 -5.44 2.00
C LEU A 43 -17.94 -4.22 2.24
N VAL A 44 -17.71 -3.85 3.50
CA VAL A 44 -16.75 -2.78 3.85
C VAL A 44 -15.33 -3.14 3.39
N LEU A 45 -14.90 -4.38 3.61
CA LEU A 45 -13.58 -4.85 3.16
C LEU A 45 -13.46 -4.85 1.63
N GLN A 46 -14.51 -5.25 0.91
CA GLN A 46 -14.50 -5.20 -0.56
C GLN A 46 -14.44 -3.77 -1.07
N ASN A 47 -15.15 -2.83 -0.44
CA ASN A 47 -15.05 -1.41 -0.77
C ASN A 47 -13.63 -0.86 -0.54
N LEU A 48 -12.98 -1.25 0.58
CA LEU A 48 -11.56 -0.95 0.82
C LEU A 48 -10.65 -1.61 -0.23
N GLY A 49 -10.99 -2.82 -0.68
CA GLY A 49 -10.32 -3.49 -1.80
C GLY A 49 -10.45 -2.71 -3.11
N GLY A 50 -11.61 -2.15 -3.41
CA GLY A 50 -11.81 -1.25 -4.55
C GLY A 50 -10.94 0.01 -4.47
N LEU A 51 -10.83 0.61 -3.29
CA LEU A 51 -9.92 1.75 -3.06
C LEU A 51 -8.44 1.36 -3.30
N LEU A 52 -8.03 0.17 -2.87
CA LEU A 52 -6.70 -0.38 -3.16
C LEU A 52 -6.48 -0.54 -4.68
N VAL A 53 -7.43 -1.11 -5.41
CA VAL A 53 -7.36 -1.20 -6.88
C VAL A 53 -7.19 0.18 -7.52
N ALA A 54 -7.96 1.18 -7.07
CA ALA A 54 -7.83 2.54 -7.58
C ALA A 54 -6.43 3.13 -7.31
N SER A 55 -5.85 2.90 -6.13
CA SER A 55 -4.49 3.36 -5.79
C SER A 55 -3.39 2.67 -6.61
N VAL A 56 -3.57 1.37 -6.92
CA VAL A 56 -2.70 0.62 -7.83
C VAL A 56 -2.76 1.23 -9.24
N LEU A 57 -3.96 1.46 -9.77
CA LEU A 57 -4.13 2.05 -11.11
C LEU A 57 -3.53 3.46 -11.18
N ALA A 58 -3.75 4.29 -10.17
CA ALA A 58 -3.12 5.61 -10.07
C ALA A 58 -1.59 5.49 -10.09
N SER A 59 -1.02 4.57 -9.32
CA SER A 59 0.42 4.33 -9.30
C SER A 59 0.96 3.86 -10.66
N LEU A 60 0.25 2.98 -11.37
CA LEU A 60 0.63 2.54 -12.71
C LEU A 60 0.59 3.68 -13.73
N VAL A 61 -0.41 4.57 -13.64
CA VAL A 61 -0.46 5.80 -14.45
C VAL A 61 0.74 6.71 -14.15
N LEU A 62 1.12 6.85 -12.88
CA LEU A 62 2.28 7.64 -12.47
C LEU A 62 3.60 7.01 -12.91
N VAL A 63 3.71 5.68 -12.97
CA VAL A 63 4.87 5.00 -13.58
C VAL A 63 4.92 5.28 -15.09
N ALA A 64 3.78 5.15 -15.78
CA ALA A 64 3.73 5.27 -17.24
C ALA A 64 3.87 6.71 -17.75
N ARG A 65 3.35 7.70 -17.00
CA ARG A 65 3.19 9.09 -17.45
C ARG A 65 3.75 10.12 -16.47
N GLY A 66 4.35 9.71 -15.36
CA GLY A 66 4.83 10.61 -14.32
C GLY A 66 5.99 11.51 -14.72
N HIS A 67 6.67 11.24 -15.85
CA HIS A 67 7.65 12.17 -16.41
C HIS A 67 7.01 13.47 -16.93
N ALA A 68 5.71 13.46 -17.25
CA ALA A 68 4.98 14.61 -17.80
C ALA A 68 4.27 15.42 -16.71
N ILE A 69 4.40 14.98 -15.45
CA ILE A 69 3.84 15.65 -14.28
C ILE A 69 4.95 16.46 -13.62
N ALA A 70 4.64 17.69 -13.21
CA ALA A 70 5.58 18.54 -12.48
C ALA A 70 6.16 17.79 -11.26
N PRO A 71 7.48 17.90 -10.99
CA PRO A 71 8.12 17.16 -9.90
C PRO A 71 7.45 17.40 -8.54
N SER A 72 7.07 18.64 -8.22
CA SER A 72 6.34 18.97 -6.98
C SER A 72 5.04 18.19 -6.81
N THR A 73 4.19 18.16 -7.84
CA THR A 73 2.93 17.40 -7.84
C THR A 73 3.18 15.91 -7.72
N ARG A 74 4.14 15.37 -8.47
CA ARG A 74 4.53 13.96 -8.39
C ARG A 74 5.00 13.58 -6.98
N GLY A 75 5.80 14.45 -6.36
CA GLY A 75 6.29 14.25 -5.00
C GLY A 75 5.17 14.29 -3.95
N LEU A 76 4.21 15.21 -4.07
CA LEU A 76 3.03 15.26 -3.20
C LEU A 76 2.16 14.00 -3.33
N LEU A 77 1.98 13.47 -4.55
CA LEU A 77 1.28 12.22 -4.78
C LEU A 77 2.01 11.02 -4.14
N ALA A 78 3.34 10.99 -4.22
CA ALA A 78 4.14 9.98 -3.52
C ALA A 78 3.97 10.08 -1.99
N LEU A 79 4.00 11.27 -1.41
CA LEU A 79 3.74 11.47 0.03
C LEU A 79 2.32 11.05 0.43
N ALA A 80 1.32 11.34 -0.40
CA ALA A 80 -0.06 10.95 -0.16
C ALA A 80 -0.21 9.42 -0.13
N LEU A 81 0.35 8.70 -1.13
CA LEU A 81 0.38 7.24 -1.13
C LEU A 81 1.25 6.68 0.01
N GLY A 82 2.34 7.36 0.37
CA GLY A 82 3.17 7.02 1.52
C GLY A 82 2.37 7.03 2.82
N SER A 83 1.53 8.05 3.03
CA SER A 83 0.69 8.17 4.23
C SER A 83 -0.25 6.98 4.42
N TYR A 84 -0.74 6.39 3.32
CA TYR A 84 -1.55 5.18 3.37
C TYR A 84 -0.81 4.02 4.03
N HIS A 85 0.48 3.84 3.77
CA HIS A 85 1.25 2.70 4.29
C HIS A 85 1.46 2.73 5.82
N PHE A 86 1.19 3.86 6.50
CA PHE A 86 1.13 3.89 7.95
C PHE A 86 0.05 2.94 8.51
N PHE A 87 -1.11 2.87 7.87
CA PHE A 87 -2.24 2.06 8.34
C PHE A 87 -1.99 0.54 8.30
N PRO A 88 -1.52 -0.07 7.19
CA PRO A 88 -1.18 -1.48 7.18
C PRO A 88 0.04 -1.79 8.07
N CYS A 89 0.99 -0.87 8.24
CA CYS A 89 2.07 -1.02 9.24
C CYS A 89 1.50 -1.10 10.65
N ARG A 90 0.63 -0.16 11.04
CA ARG A 90 -0.05 -0.17 12.35
C ARG A 90 -0.85 -1.46 12.53
N ARG A 91 -1.62 -1.87 11.52
CA ARG A 91 -2.40 -3.12 11.54
C ARG A 91 -1.50 -4.34 11.78
N ALA A 92 -0.40 -4.47 11.04
CA ALA A 92 0.54 -5.56 11.18
C ALA A 92 1.21 -5.57 12.57
N ALA A 93 1.62 -4.40 13.07
CA ALA A 93 2.22 -4.26 14.39
C ALA A 93 1.23 -4.66 15.51
N LEU A 94 -0.03 -4.23 15.45
CA LEU A 94 -1.05 -4.62 16.43
C LEU A 94 -1.35 -6.12 16.37
N ARG A 95 -1.37 -6.73 15.18
CA ARG A 95 -1.51 -8.19 15.06
C ARG A 95 -0.38 -8.94 15.74
N LEU A 96 0.86 -8.47 15.59
CA LEU A 96 2.03 -9.06 16.26
C LEU A 96 2.00 -8.86 17.78
N ARG A 97 1.56 -7.69 18.25
CA ARG A 97 1.53 -7.37 19.69
C ARG A 97 0.44 -8.10 20.47
N HIS A 98 -0.69 -8.39 19.81
CA HIS A 98 -1.87 -8.98 20.46
C HIS A 98 -2.20 -10.38 19.95
N ASP A 99 -1.27 -11.01 19.23
CA ASP A 99 -1.45 -12.34 18.62
C ASP A 99 -2.72 -12.49 17.74
N ILE A 100 -3.18 -11.40 17.12
CA ILE A 100 -4.41 -11.38 16.32
C ILE A 100 -4.17 -12.04 14.96
N GLY A 101 -4.82 -13.19 14.75
CA GLY A 101 -4.76 -13.91 13.49
C GLY A 101 -3.34 -14.32 13.10
N ILE A 102 -2.48 -14.63 14.08
CA ILE A 102 -1.12 -15.14 13.84
C ILE A 102 -1.16 -16.61 13.39
N ARG A 103 -2.16 -17.36 13.84
CA ARG A 103 -2.37 -18.77 13.51
C ARG A 103 -3.53 -18.92 12.52
N GLY A 104 -3.56 -20.04 11.81
CA GLY A 104 -4.62 -20.37 10.85
C GLY A 104 -4.54 -19.59 9.53
N PRO A 105 -5.63 -19.57 8.73
CA PRO A 105 -5.64 -18.99 7.38
C PRO A 105 -5.22 -17.52 7.34
N GLN A 106 -5.66 -16.70 8.31
CA GLN A 106 -5.28 -15.29 8.46
C GLN A 106 -3.76 -15.09 8.66
N GLY A 107 -3.11 -16.01 9.37
CA GLY A 107 -1.68 -15.94 9.67
C GLY A 107 -0.79 -16.32 8.48
N ARG A 108 -1.36 -17.07 7.52
CA ARG A 108 -0.68 -17.52 6.31
C ARG A 108 -0.90 -16.59 5.11
N THR A 109 -1.81 -15.63 5.21
CA THR A 109 -2.06 -14.65 4.15
C THR A 109 -0.78 -13.88 3.84
N LEU A 110 -0.25 -14.03 2.61
CA LEU A 110 0.86 -13.27 2.03
C LEU A 110 2.12 -13.16 2.93
N GLY A 111 2.52 -14.27 3.56
CA GLY A 111 3.73 -14.33 4.40
C GLY A 111 3.54 -13.87 5.85
N GLY A 112 2.32 -13.50 6.23
CA GLY A 112 1.95 -13.19 7.61
C GLY A 112 2.37 -11.79 8.08
N PRO A 113 2.00 -11.40 9.31
CA PRO A 113 2.05 -10.01 9.74
C PRO A 113 3.48 -9.44 9.85
N ARG A 114 4.51 -10.26 10.07
CA ARG A 114 5.91 -9.78 10.04
C ARG A 114 6.33 -9.34 8.63
N VAL A 115 6.05 -10.17 7.62
CA VAL A 115 6.37 -9.85 6.22
C VAL A 115 5.60 -8.62 5.78
N HIS A 116 4.30 -8.56 6.08
CA HIS A 116 3.48 -7.38 5.79
C HIS A 116 4.07 -6.10 6.40
N LEU A 117 4.48 -6.14 7.67
CA LEU A 117 5.07 -4.97 8.33
C LEU A 117 6.33 -4.51 7.59
N VAL A 118 7.27 -5.43 7.29
CA VAL A 118 8.52 -5.09 6.59
C VAL A 118 8.24 -4.52 5.20
N VAL A 119 7.39 -5.19 4.41
CA VAL A 119 7.07 -4.76 3.04
C VAL A 119 6.43 -3.36 3.02
N HIS A 120 5.46 -3.10 3.91
CA HIS A 120 4.84 -1.78 3.97
C HIS A 120 5.76 -0.70 4.55
N LEU A 121 6.69 -1.03 5.46
CA LEU A 121 7.71 -0.08 5.92
C LEU A 121 8.68 0.30 4.80
N VAL A 122 9.11 -0.67 3.99
CA VAL A 122 9.94 -0.40 2.81
C VAL A 122 9.19 0.47 1.81
N CYS A 123 7.93 0.15 1.52
CA CYS A 123 7.10 0.94 0.61
C CYS A 123 6.88 2.37 1.12
N LEU A 124 6.58 2.52 2.43
CA LEU A 124 6.48 3.82 3.11
C LEU A 124 7.78 4.62 2.95
N ALA A 125 8.93 4.02 3.25
CA ALA A 125 10.21 4.70 3.17
C ALA A 125 10.52 5.16 1.73
N LEU A 126 10.30 4.28 0.73
CA LEU A 126 10.52 4.61 -0.68
C LEU A 126 9.64 5.76 -1.15
N LEU A 127 8.34 5.74 -0.84
CA LEU A 127 7.41 6.80 -1.22
C LEU A 127 7.71 8.13 -0.53
N VAL A 128 8.09 8.10 0.75
CA VAL A 128 8.48 9.31 1.49
C VAL A 128 9.78 9.89 0.93
N LEU A 129 10.80 9.07 0.71
CA LEU A 129 12.08 9.51 0.15
C LEU A 129 11.90 10.07 -1.27
N ALA A 130 11.14 9.39 -2.12
CA ALA A 130 10.79 9.87 -3.45
C ALA A 130 10.05 11.21 -3.39
N GLY A 131 9.04 11.30 -2.52
CA GLY A 131 8.21 12.47 -2.35
C GLY A 131 9.00 13.70 -1.89
N LEU A 132 9.84 13.54 -0.87
CA LEU A 132 10.71 14.61 -0.38
C LEU A 132 11.73 15.04 -1.44
N THR A 133 12.33 14.09 -2.16
CA THR A 133 13.31 14.40 -3.21
C THR A 133 12.66 15.23 -4.33
N ASP A 134 11.52 14.78 -4.86
CA ASP A 134 10.81 15.47 -5.94
C ASP A 134 10.31 16.87 -5.50
N VAL A 135 9.85 17.02 -4.25
CA VAL A 135 9.43 18.32 -3.71
C VAL A 135 10.60 19.27 -3.48
N ILE A 136 11.75 18.78 -3.01
CA ILE A 136 12.94 19.60 -2.78
C ILE A 136 13.55 20.04 -4.10
N VAL A 137 13.69 19.13 -5.07
CA VAL A 137 14.21 19.47 -6.41
C VAL A 137 13.36 20.56 -7.06
N ALA A 138 12.03 20.46 -6.97
CA ALA A 138 11.12 21.47 -7.51
C ALA A 138 11.23 22.87 -6.86
N ARG A 139 11.88 23.02 -5.70
CA ARG A 139 12.12 24.33 -5.07
C ARG A 139 13.36 25.03 -5.62
N HIS A 140 14.20 24.31 -6.36
CA HIS A 140 15.46 24.80 -6.89
C HIS A 140 15.45 24.91 -8.43
N GLU A 141 14.31 24.64 -9.07
CA GLU A 141 14.01 24.89 -10.49
C GLU A 141 13.19 26.18 -10.64
#